data_AF-A0A1Y0M524-F1
#
_entry.id   AF-A0A1Y0M524-F1
#
_cell.length_a   1.000
_cell.length_b   1.000
_cell.length_c   1.000
_cell.angle_alpha   90.00
_cell.angle_beta   90.00
_cell.angle_gamma   90.00
#
_symmetry.space_group_name_H-M   'P 1'
#
loop_
_entity.id
_entity.type
_entity.pdbx_description
1 polymer ?
#
loop_
_entity_poly.entity_id
_entity_poly.type
_entity_poly.pdbx_seq_one_letter_code
_entity_poly.pdbx_strand_id
1 'polypeptide(L)'
;MEQSEYKKSFEDEVDWVIIDQLHSATSRFSTASIELKKMFIILIGISIPAIIKLTDSKIDASLFVTIYVLTFTFWYLDGFTYFYQENLRAKMDERFEKLKRKNTISETEDENSETDEYTLPDDRKKSDRWSRAFLNSSVRIYQIFFILNTIAFVLFIKGIVG
;
A
#
# COMPACT_ATOMS: atom_id res chain seq x y z
N MET A 1 -41.17 1.85 -21.38
CA MET A 1 -40.23 0.74 -21.57
C MET A 1 -39.99 0.16 -20.19
N GLU A 2 -40.45 -1.07 -19.98
CA GLU A 2 -40.27 -1.79 -18.72
C GLU A 2 -38.81 -2.27 -18.71
N GLN A 3 -37.96 -1.70 -17.85
CA GLN A 3 -36.59 -2.21 -17.66
C GLN A 3 -36.71 -3.67 -17.23
N SER A 4 -36.22 -4.60 -18.05
CA SER A 4 -36.18 -6.00 -17.67
C SER A 4 -35.30 -6.13 -16.43
N GLU A 5 -35.89 -6.55 -15.31
CA GLU A 5 -35.20 -6.70 -14.03
C GLU A 5 -33.98 -7.62 -14.21
N TYR A 6 -32.81 -7.14 -13.77
CA TYR A 6 -31.56 -7.90 -13.86
C TYR A 6 -31.69 -9.24 -13.14
N LYS A 7 -31.78 -10.33 -13.90
CA LYS A 7 -31.86 -11.69 -13.36
C LYS A 7 -30.46 -12.27 -13.25
N LYS A 8 -29.87 -12.12 -12.06
CA LYS A 8 -28.53 -12.61 -11.72
C LYS A 8 -28.40 -14.10 -12.06
N SER A 9 -27.46 -14.45 -12.95
CA SER A 9 -27.15 -15.85 -13.23
C SER A 9 -26.33 -16.45 -12.07
N PHE A 10 -26.31 -17.78 -11.96
CA PHE A 10 -25.44 -18.47 -11.00
C PHE A 10 -23.96 -18.06 -11.19
N GLU A 11 -23.52 -17.90 -12.43
CA GLU A 11 -22.16 -17.44 -12.74
C GLU A 11 -21.90 -16.03 -12.23
N ASP A 12 -22.89 -15.14 -12.33
CA ASP A 12 -22.76 -13.78 -11.80
C ASP A 12 -22.67 -13.81 -10.28
N GLU A 13 -23.49 -14.62 -9.61
CA GLU A 13 -23.43 -14.78 -8.16
C GLU A 13 -22.04 -15.25 -7.71
N VAL A 14 -21.45 -16.23 -8.41
CA VAL A 14 -20.07 -16.68 -8.16
C VAL A 14 -19.06 -15.56 -8.39
N ASP A 15 -19.15 -14.81 -9.49
CA ASP A 15 -18.22 -13.69 -9.78
C ASP A 15 -18.35 -12.57 -8.71
N TRP A 16 -19.56 -12.28 -8.22
CA TRP A 16 -19.78 -11.33 -7.10
C TRP A 16 -19.18 -11.81 -5.78
N VAL A 17 -19.29 -13.10 -5.45
CA VAL A 17 -18.63 -13.69 -4.27
C VAL A 17 -17.12 -13.58 -4.37
N ILE A 18 -16.54 -13.80 -5.56
CA ILE A 18 -15.10 -13.64 -5.78
C ILE A 18 -14.67 -12.18 -5.61
N ILE A 19 -15.45 -11.23 -6.14
CA ILE A 19 -15.19 -9.79 -5.97
C ILE A 19 -15.18 -9.42 -4.48
N ASP A 20 -16.14 -9.90 -3.69
CA ASP A 20 -16.19 -9.65 -2.26
C ASP A 20 -14.97 -10.23 -1.50
N GLN A 21 -14.52 -11.43 -1.90
CA GLN A 21 -13.30 -12.02 -1.37
C GLN A 21 -12.05 -11.19 -1.72
N LEU A 22 -11.96 -10.69 -2.95
CA LEU A 22 -10.86 -9.82 -3.40
C LEU A 22 -10.86 -8.48 -2.65
N HIS A 23 -12.04 -7.88 -2.45
CA HIS A 23 -12.20 -6.66 -1.66
C HIS A 23 -11.77 -6.89 -0.21
N SER A 24 -12.27 -7.96 0.41
CA SER A 24 -11.91 -8.36 1.77
C SER A 24 -10.40 -8.58 1.93
N ALA A 25 -9.77 -9.26 0.97
CA ALA A 25 -8.32 -9.46 0.95
C ALA A 25 -7.57 -8.11 0.80
N THR A 26 -8.02 -7.24 -0.09
CA THR A 26 -7.46 -5.90 -0.31
C THR A 26 -7.52 -5.06 0.97
N SER A 27 -8.66 -5.11 1.67
CA SER A 27 -8.87 -4.43 2.94
C SER A 27 -7.91 -4.94 4.02
N ARG A 28 -7.69 -6.26 4.11
CA ARG A 28 -6.72 -6.85 5.04
C ARG A 28 -5.30 -6.36 4.79
N PHE A 29 -4.85 -6.25 3.54
CA PHE A 29 -3.54 -5.66 3.23
C PHE A 29 -3.48 -4.18 3.62
N SER A 30 -4.56 -3.41 3.41
CA SER A 30 -4.64 -2.02 3.87
C SER A 30 -4.50 -1.92 5.40
N THR A 31 -5.16 -2.80 6.16
CA THR A 31 -5.07 -2.86 7.62
C THR A 31 -3.66 -3.26 8.07
N ALA A 32 -3.06 -4.26 7.45
CA ALA A 32 -1.69 -4.68 7.73
C ALA A 32 -0.68 -3.54 7.51
N SER A 33 -0.86 -2.73 6.46
CA SER A 33 -0.06 -1.53 6.18
C SER A 33 -0.12 -0.50 7.32
N ILE A 34 -1.29 -0.34 7.95
CA ILE A 34 -1.47 0.55 9.10
C ILE A 34 -0.82 -0.05 10.35
N GLU A 35 -0.97 -1.35 10.57
CA GLU A 35 -0.36 -2.05 11.70
C GLU A 35 1.17 -2.01 11.65
N LEU A 36 1.77 -2.20 10.46
CA LEU A 36 3.21 -2.05 10.27
C LEU A 36 3.71 -0.66 10.68
N LYS A 37 2.99 0.41 10.32
CA LYS A 37 3.34 1.78 10.72
C LYS A 37 3.26 1.98 12.24
N LYS A 38 2.24 1.40 12.88
CA LYS A 38 2.11 1.45 14.34
C LYS A 38 3.28 0.73 15.02
N MET A 39 3.59 -0.49 14.57
CA MET A 39 4.72 -1.26 15.08
C MET A 39 6.04 -0.53 14.90
N PHE A 40 6.26 0.12 13.75
CA PHE A 40 7.44 0.94 13.49
C PHE A 40 7.60 2.06 14.52
N ILE A 41 6.55 2.84 14.78
CA ILE A 41 6.59 3.95 15.76
C ILE A 41 6.87 3.42 17.16
N ILE A 42 6.21 2.31 17.54
CA ILE A 42 6.42 1.66 18.85
C ILE A 42 7.88 1.20 18.99
N LEU A 43 8.43 0.53 17.97
CA LEU A 43 9.81 0.05 17.98
C LEU A 43 10.81 1.19 18.06
N ILE A 44 10.62 2.28 17.33
CA ILE A 44 11.46 3.47 17.47
C ILE A 44 11.39 4.02 18.89
N GLY A 45 10.18 4.16 19.44
CA GLY A 45 9.95 4.69 20.78
C GLY A 45 10.64 3.89 21.88
N ILE A 46 10.77 2.57 21.71
CA ILE A 46 11.48 1.69 22.66
C ILE A 46 12.99 1.64 22.36
N SER A 47 13.38 1.61 21.08
CA SER A 47 14.78 1.42 20.67
C SER A 47 15.66 2.61 21.04
N ILE A 48 15.17 3.84 20.89
CA ILE A 48 15.93 5.06 21.23
C ILE A 48 16.38 5.06 22.71
N PRO A 49 15.48 4.99 23.70
CA PRO A 49 15.89 5.00 25.11
C PRO A 49 16.70 3.76 25.50
N ALA A 50 16.43 2.60 24.89
CA ALA A 50 17.21 1.40 25.12
C ALA A 50 18.67 1.57 24.69
N ILE A 51 18.92 2.13 23.49
CA ILE A 51 20.27 2.37 22.99
C ILE A 51 20.99 3.41 23.86
N ILE A 52 20.33 4.53 24.18
CA ILE A 52 20.91 5.58 25.05
C ILE A 52 21.33 5.00 26.41
N LYS A 53 20.52 4.10 26.98
CA LYS A 53 20.85 3.46 28.25
C LYS A 53 22.04 2.49 28.14
N LEU A 54 22.19 1.83 26.98
CA LEU A 54 23.30 0.90 26.71
C LEU A 54 24.61 1.63 26.38
N THR A 55 24.55 2.87 25.92
CA THR A 55 25.70 3.72 25.56
C THR A 55 26.10 4.68 26.68
N ASP A 56 25.79 4.36 27.94
CA ASP A 56 26.08 5.20 29.11
C ASP A 56 25.58 6.65 28.96
N SER A 57 24.36 6.80 28.41
CA SER A 57 23.71 8.10 28.15
C SER A 57 24.40 8.99 27.12
N LYS A 58 25.33 8.44 26.32
CA LYS A 58 25.95 9.14 25.20
C LYS A 58 25.23 8.82 23.89
N ILE A 59 25.08 9.83 23.04
CA ILE A 59 24.62 9.62 21.68
C ILE A 59 25.81 9.06 20.88
N ASP A 60 25.58 7.94 20.20
CA ASP A 60 26.58 7.29 19.35
C ASP A 60 25.97 6.91 17.99
N ALA A 61 26.81 6.64 17.00
CA ALA A 61 26.46 6.23 15.65
C ALA A 61 25.46 5.06 15.62
N SER A 62 25.54 4.15 16.59
CA SER A 62 24.64 3.01 16.76
C SER A 62 23.15 3.38 16.80
N LEU A 63 22.79 4.53 17.36
CA LEU A 63 21.41 5.04 17.39
C LEU A 63 20.91 5.33 15.96
N PHE A 64 21.71 6.04 15.18
CA PHE A 64 21.35 6.41 13.81
C PHE A 64 21.28 5.19 12.89
N VAL A 65 22.25 4.27 13.01
CA VAL A 65 22.26 3.01 12.25
C VAL A 65 21.01 2.19 12.55
N THR A 66 20.61 2.08 13.81
CA THR A 66 19.41 1.33 14.19
C THR A 66 18.15 1.93 13.58
N ILE A 67 18.00 3.26 13.63
CA ILE A 67 16.85 3.95 13.03
C ILE A 67 16.82 3.75 11.51
N TYR A 68 17.96 3.76 10.82
CA TYR A 68 18.01 3.45 9.39
C TYR A 68 17.57 2.02 9.07
N VAL A 69 18.09 1.05 9.82
CA VAL A 69 17.75 -0.37 9.62
C VAL A 69 16.26 -0.60 9.83
N LEU A 70 15.69 -0.05 10.92
CA LEU A 70 14.24 -0.12 11.18
C LEU A 70 13.44 0.56 10.06
N THR A 71 13.80 1.80 9.70
CA THR A 71 13.09 2.57 8.68
C THR A 71 13.09 1.85 7.34
N PHE A 72 14.24 1.33 6.90
CA PHE A 72 14.36 0.59 5.64
C PHE A 72 13.57 -0.72 5.67
N THR A 73 13.63 -1.48 6.77
CA THR A 73 12.91 -2.75 6.91
C THR A 73 11.40 -2.53 6.81
N PHE A 74 10.86 -1.57 7.57
CA PHE A 74 9.43 -1.29 7.56
C PHE A 74 8.97 -0.63 6.25
N TRP A 75 9.78 0.24 5.66
CA TRP A 75 9.54 0.78 4.32
C TRP A 75 9.40 -0.35 3.28
N TYR A 76 10.29 -1.34 3.33
CA TYR A 76 10.27 -2.47 2.41
C TYR A 76 9.01 -3.33 2.59
N LEU A 77 8.69 -3.70 3.83
CA LEU A 77 7.50 -4.51 4.16
C LEU A 77 6.19 -3.80 3.78
N ASP A 78 6.11 -2.49 3.99
CA ASP A 78 4.93 -1.71 3.64
C ASP A 78 4.78 -1.53 2.13
N GLY A 79 5.89 -1.34 1.41
CA GLY A 79 5.92 -1.36 -0.06
C GLY A 79 5.42 -2.70 -0.62
N PHE A 80 5.86 -3.83 -0.03
CA PHE A 80 5.36 -5.15 -0.40
C PHE A 80 3.85 -5.29 -0.16
N THR A 81 3.36 -4.81 0.99
CA THR A 81 1.93 -4.82 1.32
C THR A 81 1.09 -4.08 0.28
N TYR A 82 1.56 -2.91 -0.15
CA TYR A 82 0.89 -2.15 -1.22
C TYR A 82 0.93 -2.86 -2.58
N PHE A 83 2.04 -3.50 -2.94
CA PHE A 83 2.15 -4.25 -4.20
C PHE A 83 1.07 -5.35 -4.32
N TYR A 84 0.78 -6.05 -3.22
CA TYR A 84 -0.31 -7.05 -3.18
C TYR A 84 -1.68 -6.40 -3.24
N GLN A 85 -1.87 -5.28 -2.56
CA GLN A 85 -3.12 -4.51 -2.61
C GLN A 85 -3.45 -4.08 -4.06
N GLU A 86 -2.47 -3.59 -4.81
CA GLU A 86 -2.64 -3.23 -6.24
C GLU A 86 -2.95 -4.48 -7.09
N ASN A 87 -2.34 -5.64 -6.76
CA ASN A 87 -2.62 -6.88 -7.49
C ASN A 87 -4.05 -7.38 -7.32
N LEU A 88 -4.59 -7.28 -6.12
CA LEU A 88 -5.94 -7.72 -5.82
C LEU A 88 -6.98 -6.81 -6.46
N ARG A 89 -6.72 -5.49 -6.46
CA ARG A 89 -7.55 -4.51 -7.16
C ARG A 89 -7.61 -4.76 -8.67
N ALA A 90 -6.47 -5.00 -9.32
CA ALA A 90 -6.45 -5.32 -10.75
C ALA A 90 -7.26 -6.58 -11.08
N LYS A 91 -7.20 -7.63 -10.25
CA LYS A 91 -8.01 -8.85 -10.43
C LYS A 91 -9.51 -8.62 -10.22
N MET A 92 -9.85 -7.67 -9.34
CA MET A 92 -11.22 -7.30 -9.05
C MET A 92 -11.82 -6.50 -10.20
N ASP A 93 -11.07 -5.55 -10.77
CA ASP A 93 -11.45 -4.80 -11.96
C ASP A 93 -11.72 -5.73 -13.16
N GLU A 94 -10.85 -6.72 -13.41
CA GLU A 94 -11.06 -7.72 -14.47
C GLU A 94 -12.40 -8.47 -14.32
N ARG A 95 -12.83 -8.72 -13.07
CA ARG A 95 -14.11 -9.39 -12.80
C ARG A 95 -15.30 -8.46 -12.96
N PHE A 96 -15.18 -7.20 -12.54
CA PHE A 96 -16.21 -6.20 -12.80
C PHE A 96 -16.41 -5.97 -14.29
N GLU A 97 -15.34 -5.84 -15.08
CA GLU A 97 -15.42 -5.71 -16.53
C GLU A 97 -16.10 -6.92 -17.18
N LYS A 98 -15.79 -8.13 -16.72
CA LYS A 98 -16.43 -9.35 -17.21
C LYS A 98 -17.94 -9.35 -16.91
N LEU A 99 -18.36 -8.93 -15.72
CA LEU A 99 -19.77 -8.79 -15.35
C LEU A 99 -20.48 -7.71 -16.16
N LYS A 100 -19.82 -6.55 -16.39
CA LYS A 100 -20.33 -5.48 -17.27
C LYS A 100 -20.55 -6.03 -18.66
N ARG A 101 -19.51 -6.59 -19.30
CA ARG A 101 -19.59 -7.15 -20.66
C ARG A 101 -20.68 -8.21 -20.82
N LYS A 102 -20.90 -9.07 -19.83
CA LYS A 102 -21.97 -10.09 -19.90
C LYS A 102 -23.38 -9.50 -19.83
N ASN A 103 -23.57 -8.44 -19.05
CA ASN A 103 -24.89 -7.88 -18.74
C ASN A 103 -25.24 -6.64 -19.59
N THR A 104 -24.26 -6.03 -20.28
CA THR A 104 -24.47 -4.93 -21.23
C THR A 104 -24.82 -5.42 -22.65
N ILE A 105 -24.79 -6.73 -22.93
CA ILE A 105 -25.18 -7.29 -24.26
C ILE A 105 -26.69 -7.12 -24.56
N SER A 106 -27.52 -6.69 -23.60
CA SER A 106 -28.96 -6.51 -23.80
C SER A 106 -29.44 -5.08 -24.06
N GLU A 107 -28.60 -4.05 -23.95
CA GLU A 107 -29.01 -2.68 -24.33
C GLU A 107 -27.86 -2.00 -25.11
N THR A 108 -28.08 -1.89 -26.42
CA THR A 108 -27.50 -0.97 -27.41
C THR A 108 -26.09 -0.45 -27.15
N GLU A 109 -25.17 -0.88 -28.02
CA GLU A 109 -23.97 -0.15 -28.50
C GLU A 109 -23.77 1.27 -27.93
N ASP A 110 -23.14 1.37 -26.76
CA ASP A 110 -22.36 2.55 -26.39
C ASP A 110 -20.89 2.26 -26.72
N GLU A 111 -20.56 2.45 -28.00
CA GLU A 111 -19.18 2.45 -28.53
C GLU A 111 -18.29 3.57 -27.92
N ASN A 112 -18.82 4.38 -27.00
CA ASN A 112 -18.11 5.40 -26.22
C ASN A 112 -18.04 5.09 -24.73
N SER A 113 -18.34 3.86 -24.28
CA SER A 113 -18.07 3.50 -22.89
C SER A 113 -16.56 3.39 -22.70
N GLU A 114 -15.97 4.49 -22.20
CA GLU A 114 -14.70 4.46 -21.49
C GLU A 114 -14.67 3.19 -20.63
N THR A 115 -13.52 2.52 -20.57
CA THR A 115 -13.30 1.37 -19.69
C THR A 115 -13.55 1.84 -18.26
N ASP A 116 -14.80 1.81 -17.81
CA ASP A 116 -15.21 2.38 -16.53
C ASP A 116 -14.46 1.62 -15.45
N GLU A 117 -13.48 2.29 -14.90
CA GLU A 117 -12.62 1.76 -13.89
C GLU A 117 -13.38 1.70 -12.57
N TYR A 118 -13.35 0.52 -11.95
CA TYR A 118 -13.94 0.35 -10.63
C TYR A 118 -12.92 0.65 -9.52
N THR A 119 -11.62 0.35 -9.72
CA THR A 119 -10.60 0.56 -8.68
C THR A 119 -9.19 1.05 -9.07
N LEU A 120 -8.66 0.91 -10.31
CA LEU A 120 -7.32 1.41 -10.71
C LEU A 120 -7.19 2.01 -12.14
N PRO A 121 -6.58 3.20 -12.37
CA PRO A 121 -6.40 3.77 -13.72
C PRO A 121 -5.64 2.89 -14.69
N ASP A 122 -6.18 2.80 -15.91
CA ASP A 122 -5.75 1.91 -17.00
C ASP A 122 -4.48 2.43 -17.73
N ASP A 123 -4.04 3.66 -17.45
CA ASP A 123 -2.82 4.26 -18.03
C ASP A 123 -1.49 3.65 -17.51
N ARG A 124 -1.57 2.59 -16.69
CA ARG A 124 -0.46 2.09 -15.88
C ARG A 124 0.41 1.07 -16.61
N LYS A 125 1.61 1.48 -17.02
CA LYS A 125 2.66 0.54 -17.46
C LYS A 125 3.07 -0.44 -16.35
N LYS A 126 3.22 -1.73 -16.70
CA LYS A 126 3.64 -2.83 -15.80
C LYS A 126 5.00 -2.59 -15.11
N SER A 127 5.96 -1.93 -15.78
CA SER A 127 7.31 -1.71 -15.23
C SER A 127 7.35 -0.71 -14.07
N ASP A 128 6.36 0.18 -14.00
CA ASP A 128 6.29 1.23 -12.98
C ASP A 128 5.61 0.73 -11.68
N ARG A 129 5.13 -0.51 -11.66
CA ARG A 129 4.39 -1.06 -10.52
C ARG A 129 5.23 -1.26 -9.26
N TRP A 130 6.50 -1.64 -9.42
CA TRP A 130 7.43 -1.72 -8.29
C TRP A 130 7.80 -0.32 -7.79
N SER A 131 8.13 0.61 -8.70
CA SER A 131 8.44 2.01 -8.35
C SER A 131 7.30 2.66 -7.56
N ARG A 132 6.05 2.52 -8.04
CA ARG A 132 4.86 3.02 -7.32
C ARG A 132 4.68 2.37 -5.96
N ALA A 133 4.92 1.07 -5.83
CA ALA A 133 4.79 0.40 -4.53
C ALA A 133 5.75 0.96 -3.48
N PHE A 134 6.99 1.26 -3.87
CA PHE A 134 8.03 1.79 -2.99
C PHE A 134 8.05 3.32 -2.85
N LEU A 135 7.27 4.05 -3.66
CA LEU A 135 7.15 5.53 -3.62
C LEU A 135 5.70 6.03 -3.42
N ASN A 136 4.77 5.14 -3.07
CA ASN A 136 3.39 5.51 -2.81
C ASN A 136 3.24 6.46 -1.60
N SER A 137 2.13 7.20 -1.54
CA SER A 137 1.76 8.05 -0.40
C SER A 137 1.79 7.32 0.94
N SER A 138 1.43 6.03 0.97
CA SER A 138 1.45 5.20 2.19
C SER A 138 2.84 5.11 2.84
N VAL A 139 3.91 5.11 2.04
CA VAL A 139 5.29 4.93 2.54
C VAL A 139 6.02 6.25 2.87
N ARG A 140 5.35 7.40 2.70
CA ARG A 140 5.94 8.74 2.95
C ARG A 140 6.44 8.92 4.39
N ILE A 141 5.80 8.28 5.37
CA ILE A 141 6.25 8.35 6.77
C ILE A 141 7.70 7.88 6.92
N TYR A 142 8.08 6.80 6.24
CA TYR A 142 9.46 6.29 6.32
C TYR A 142 10.46 7.22 5.67
N GLN A 143 10.07 7.90 4.57
CA GLN A 143 10.92 8.91 3.93
C GLN A 143 11.19 10.10 4.86
N ILE A 144 10.16 10.55 5.60
CA ILE A 144 10.31 11.59 6.61
C ILE A 144 11.28 11.16 7.70
N PHE A 145 11.12 9.96 8.26
CA PHE A 145 12.03 9.42 9.28
C PHE A 145 13.46 9.26 8.75
N PHE A 146 13.62 8.82 7.50
CA PHE A 146 14.92 8.68 6.86
C PHE A 146 15.63 10.04 6.74
N ILE A 147 14.92 11.07 6.26
CA ILE A 147 15.46 12.43 6.11
C ILE A 147 15.82 13.02 7.48
N LEU A 148 14.91 12.93 8.45
CA LEU A 148 15.15 13.43 9.81
C LEU A 148 16.38 12.75 10.45
N ASN A 149 16.48 11.42 10.33
CA ASN A 149 17.63 10.68 10.83
C ASN A 149 18.92 11.06 10.10
N THR A 150 18.84 11.37 8.79
CA THR A 150 19.99 11.86 8.00
C THR A 150 20.46 13.22 8.47
N ILE A 151 19.54 14.17 8.69
CA ILE A 151 19.88 15.48 9.23
C ILE A 151 20.53 15.33 10.61
N ALA A 152 19.92 14.53 11.49
CA ALA A 152 20.44 14.31 12.84
C ALA A 152 21.84 13.65 12.81
N PHE A 153 22.07 12.69 11.92
CA PHE A 153 23.37 12.05 11.75
C PHE A 153 24.44 13.02 11.23
N VAL A 154 24.10 13.91 10.29
CA VAL A 154 25.02 14.95 9.81
C VAL A 154 25.36 15.94 10.92
N LEU A 155 24.38 16.33 11.74
CA LEU A 155 24.63 17.19 12.91
C LEU A 155 25.54 16.52 13.95
N PHE A 156 25.37 15.20 14.14
CA PHE A 156 26.23 14.40 15.00
C PHE A 156 27.67 14.33 14.50
N ILE A 157 27.89 14.05 13.21
CA ILE A 157 29.24 14.05 12.61
C ILE A 157 29.91 15.42 12.74
N LYS A 158 29.14 16.51 12.64
CA LYS A 158 29.65 17.87 12.82
C LYS A 158 29.91 18.27 14.28
N GLY A 159 29.60 17.40 15.25
CA GLY A 159 29.77 17.68 16.68
C GLY A 159 28.81 18.74 17.23
N ILE A 160 27.70 19.02 16.53
CA ILE A 160 26.67 19.96 16.98
C ILE A 160 25.71 19.28 17.98
N VAL A 161 25.51 17.97 17.80
CA VAL A 161 24.66 17.12 18.63
C VAL A 161 25.51 15.94 19.07
N GLY A 162 25.68 15.72 20.38
CA GLY A 162 26.57 14.67 20.92
C GLY A 162 27.25 15.12 22.19
#